data_AF-A0A963TBX8-F1
#
_entry.id   AF-A0A963TBX8-F1
#
_cell.length_a   1.000
_cell.length_b   1.000
_cell.length_c   1.000
_cell.angle_alpha   90.00
_cell.angle_beta   90.00
_cell.angle_gamma   90.00
#
_symmetry.space_group_name_H-M   'P 1'
#
loop_
_entity.id
_entity.type
_entity.pdbx_description
1 polymer ?
#
loop_
_entity_poly.entity_id
_entity_poly.type
_entity_poly.pdbx_seq_one_letter_code
_entity_poly.pdbx_strand_id
1 'polypeptide(L)'
;MENQIEDNEVTLEYFASEHGKAEERAETAEDQLRASRFRIQQLLNQINARGEAVDANIELPPSWGEFTDWCDTNLAGRVVLSSKARRGVRSPAYRDVAQVARCLLWLANDCRDRRMSGGGTIREEVIEEGIRNAYCGGDKYNTGWQGQKYTVDWHIKTGGNTRDPALCLRIYHFWDEISQQIIIDDMPAHRRTGAS
;
A
#
# COMPACT_ATOMS: atom_id res chain seq x y z
N MET A 1 37.09 0.53 -36.99
CA MET A 1 36.39 -0.68 -36.49
C MET A 1 36.97 -1.10 -35.14
N GLU A 2 38.30 -1.19 -35.01
CA GLU A 2 38.97 -1.48 -33.72
C GLU A 2 38.69 -0.44 -32.62
N ASN A 3 38.84 0.88 -32.88
CA ASN A 3 38.50 1.92 -31.88
C ASN A 3 37.04 1.87 -31.40
N GLN A 4 36.10 1.43 -32.25
CA GLN A 4 34.69 1.30 -31.87
C GLN A 4 34.43 0.08 -30.97
N ILE A 5 35.26 -0.96 -31.10
CA ILE A 5 35.18 -2.14 -30.24
C ILE A 5 35.76 -1.79 -28.87
N GLU A 6 36.90 -1.11 -28.84
CA GLU A 6 37.57 -0.66 -27.61
C GLU A 6 36.71 0.36 -26.82
N ASP A 7 36.10 1.34 -27.49
CA ASP A 7 35.15 2.27 -26.86
C ASP A 7 33.90 1.55 -26.31
N ASN A 8 33.41 0.52 -27.01
CA ASN A 8 32.27 -0.27 -26.55
C ASN A 8 32.64 -1.14 -25.34
N GLU A 9 33.83 -1.73 -25.29
CA GLU A 9 34.33 -2.52 -24.17
C GLU A 9 34.45 -1.67 -22.90
N VAL A 10 35.06 -0.48 -23.01
CA VAL A 10 35.15 0.49 -21.90
C VAL A 10 33.75 0.92 -21.42
N THR A 11 32.83 1.15 -22.35
CA THR A 11 31.44 1.53 -22.02
C THR A 11 30.70 0.40 -21.29
N LEU A 12 30.88 -0.85 -21.74
CA LEU A 12 30.29 -2.03 -21.10
C LEU A 12 30.85 -2.26 -19.69
N GLU A 13 32.16 -2.10 -19.52
CA GLU A 13 32.82 -2.25 -18.22
C GLU A 13 32.37 -1.15 -17.24
N TYR A 14 32.21 0.09 -17.73
CA TYR A 14 31.61 1.17 -16.96
C TYR A 14 30.18 0.83 -16.50
N PHE A 15 29.31 0.38 -17.42
CA PHE A 15 27.94 0.01 -17.07
C PHE A 15 27.87 -1.17 -16.11
N ALA A 16 28.73 -2.17 -16.27
CA ALA A 16 28.81 -3.30 -15.35
C ALA A 16 29.23 -2.85 -13.94
N SER A 17 30.22 -1.95 -13.84
CA SER A 17 30.66 -1.39 -12.56
C SER A 17 29.56 -0.57 -11.87
N GLU A 18 28.89 0.31 -12.61
CA GLU A 18 27.81 1.13 -12.06
C GLU A 18 26.59 0.28 -11.67
N HIS A 19 26.28 -0.78 -12.44
CA HIS A 19 25.26 -1.76 -12.05
C HIS A 19 25.61 -2.44 -10.73
N GLY A 20 26.84 -2.95 -10.58
CA GLY A 20 27.29 -3.60 -9.35
C GLY A 20 27.20 -2.69 -8.12
N LYS A 21 27.60 -1.41 -8.25
CA LYS A 21 27.46 -0.43 -7.16
C LYS A 21 25.99 -0.12 -6.83
N ALA A 22 25.12 -0.09 -7.84
CA ALA A 22 23.70 0.15 -7.64
C ALA A 22 23.04 -1.04 -6.92
N GLU A 23 23.42 -2.27 -7.30
CA GLU A 23 22.96 -3.52 -6.70
C GLU A 23 23.38 -3.61 -5.23
N GLU A 24 24.66 -3.39 -4.91
CA GLU A 24 25.16 -3.40 -3.52
C GLU A 24 24.44 -2.38 -2.62
N ARG A 25 24.17 -1.17 -3.15
CA ARG A 25 23.40 -0.15 -2.43
C ARG A 25 21.95 -0.57 -2.22
N ALA A 26 21.34 -1.21 -3.21
CA ALA A 26 19.97 -1.72 -3.11
C ALA A 26 19.87 -2.83 -2.06
N GLU A 27 20.78 -3.81 -2.09
CA GLU A 27 20.85 -4.89 -1.11
C GLU A 27 21.03 -4.35 0.31
N THR A 28 21.98 -3.43 0.50
CA THR A 28 22.23 -2.80 1.81
C THR A 28 20.98 -2.06 2.31
N ALA A 29 20.28 -1.34 1.44
CA ALA A 29 19.06 -0.63 1.79
C ALA A 29 17.91 -1.59 2.13
N GLU A 30 17.78 -2.69 1.41
CA GLU A 30 16.78 -3.73 1.67
C GLU A 30 17.01 -4.43 3.02
N ASP A 31 18.27 -4.72 3.36
CA ASP A 31 18.64 -5.29 4.65
C ASP A 31 18.36 -4.33 5.82
N GLN A 32 18.73 -3.06 5.67
CA GLN A 32 18.40 -2.02 6.66
C GLN A 32 16.89 -1.85 6.83
N LEU A 33 16.13 -1.89 5.73
CA LEU A 33 14.69 -1.80 5.73
C LEU A 33 14.06 -3.01 6.43
N ARG A 34 14.58 -4.22 6.18
CA ARG A 34 14.15 -5.46 6.84
C ARG A 34 14.39 -5.40 8.35
N ALA A 35 15.58 -4.98 8.78
CA ALA A 35 15.91 -4.82 10.19
C ALA A 35 15.02 -3.78 10.89
N SER A 36 14.79 -2.64 10.23
CA SER A 36 13.91 -1.57 10.73
C SER A 36 12.47 -2.06 10.87
N ARG A 37 11.96 -2.80 9.88
CA ARG A 37 10.62 -3.41 9.92
C ARG A 37 10.46 -4.39 11.08
N PHE A 38 11.44 -5.27 11.29
CA PHE A 38 11.43 -6.21 12.40
C PHE A 38 11.38 -5.46 13.75
N ARG A 39 12.17 -4.39 13.88
CA ARG A 39 12.16 -3.54 15.08
C ARG A 39 10.80 -2.87 15.30
N ILE A 40 10.20 -2.30 14.26
CA ILE A 40 8.85 -1.71 14.33
C ILE A 40 7.84 -2.75 14.80
N GLN A 41 7.87 -3.96 14.23
CA GLN A 41 6.97 -5.04 14.64
C GLN A 41 7.12 -5.41 16.12
N GLN A 42 8.36 -5.50 16.62
CA GLN A 42 8.60 -5.76 18.04
C GLN A 42 8.02 -4.66 18.93
N LEU A 43 8.17 -3.39 18.54
CA LEU A 43 7.63 -2.25 19.29
C LEU A 43 6.09 -2.27 19.30
N LEU A 44 5.46 -2.54 18.16
CA LEU A 44 4.01 -2.68 18.05
C LEU A 44 3.48 -3.80 18.96
N ASN A 45 4.17 -4.96 18.98
CA ASN A 45 3.82 -6.06 19.87
C ASN A 45 3.93 -5.67 21.35
N GLN A 46 4.94 -4.86 21.72
CA GLN A 46 5.11 -4.37 23.08
C GLN A 46 4.00 -3.39 23.50
N ILE A 47 3.57 -2.51 22.59
CA ILE A 47 2.45 -1.58 22.83
C ILE A 47 1.16 -2.38 23.04
N ASN A 48 0.86 -3.32 22.12
CA ASN A 48 -0.31 -4.18 22.23
C ASN A 48 -0.32 -5.02 23.52
N ALA A 49 0.84 -5.53 23.95
CA ALA A 49 0.96 -6.29 25.20
C ALA A 49 0.66 -5.47 26.46
N ARG A 50 0.74 -4.13 26.39
CA ARG A 50 0.34 -3.22 27.48
C ARG A 50 -1.16 -2.93 27.50
N GLY A 51 -1.92 -3.45 26.54
CA GLY A 51 -3.35 -3.18 26.38
C GLY A 51 -3.64 -1.80 25.76
N GLU A 52 -2.62 -1.11 25.27
CA GLU A 52 -2.76 0.13 24.53
C GLU A 52 -3.04 -0.19 23.06
N ALA A 53 -4.11 0.35 22.49
CA ALA A 53 -4.33 0.27 21.05
C ALA A 53 -3.36 1.23 20.36
N VAL A 54 -2.55 0.71 19.43
CA VAL A 54 -1.47 1.43 18.72
C VAL A 54 -1.92 2.79 18.20
N ASP A 55 -3.15 2.86 17.68
CA ASP A 55 -3.68 4.05 17.01
C ASP A 55 -4.75 4.81 17.82
N ALA A 56 -4.91 4.52 19.12
CA ALA A 56 -5.99 5.09 19.94
C ALA A 56 -6.02 6.63 19.98
N ASN A 57 -4.85 7.26 19.85
CA ASN A 57 -4.66 8.71 19.94
C ASN A 57 -4.28 9.35 18.59
N ILE A 58 -4.45 8.64 17.47
CA ILE A 58 -4.14 9.19 16.15
C ILE A 58 -5.30 10.08 15.71
N GLU A 59 -5.01 11.38 15.56
CA GLU A 59 -5.95 12.32 14.95
C GLU A 59 -6.10 12.00 13.46
N LEU A 60 -7.35 11.98 12.97
CA LEU A 60 -7.64 11.74 11.56
C LEU A 60 -7.25 12.96 10.72
N PRO A 61 -6.84 12.77 9.45
CA PRO A 61 -6.43 13.88 8.60
C PRO A 61 -7.62 14.82 8.37
N PRO A 62 -7.44 16.14 8.51
CA PRO A 62 -8.53 17.11 8.39
C PRO A 62 -8.96 17.33 6.94
N SER A 63 -8.11 16.99 5.97
CA SER A 63 -8.37 17.18 4.55
C SER A 63 -7.61 16.19 3.67
N TRP A 64 -8.03 16.09 2.41
CA TRP A 64 -7.30 15.36 1.37
C TRP A 64 -5.90 15.90 1.10
N GLY A 65 -5.65 17.20 1.36
CA GLY A 65 -4.34 17.82 1.18
C GLY A 65 -3.27 17.28 2.13
N GLU A 66 -3.69 16.82 3.31
CA GLU A 66 -2.80 16.27 4.35
C GLU A 66 -2.81 14.73 4.38
N PHE A 67 -3.68 14.11 3.58
CA PHE A 67 -3.97 12.68 3.66
C PHE A 67 -2.74 11.81 3.37
N THR A 68 -1.94 12.13 2.35
CA THR A 68 -0.75 11.33 2.01
C THR A 68 0.30 11.36 3.11
N ASP A 69 0.53 12.55 3.67
CA ASP A 69 1.56 12.76 4.69
C ASP A 69 1.11 12.12 6.01
N TRP A 70 -0.19 12.19 6.30
CA TRP A 70 -0.80 11.45 7.40
C TRP A 70 -0.62 9.94 7.24
N CYS A 71 -0.84 9.37 6.04
CA CYS A 71 -0.59 7.94 5.81
C CYS A 71 0.88 7.58 6.03
N ASP A 72 1.79 8.39 5.51
CA ASP A 72 3.23 8.14 5.61
C ASP A 72 3.75 8.25 7.05
N THR A 73 3.13 9.10 7.86
CA THR A 73 3.50 9.28 9.27
C THR A 73 2.92 8.20 10.16
N ASN A 74 1.63 7.88 9.99
CA ASN A 74 0.90 7.06 10.95
C ASN A 74 0.85 5.58 10.56
N LEU A 75 0.93 5.26 9.26
CA LEU A 75 0.74 3.90 8.75
C LEU A 75 2.02 3.26 8.22
N ALA A 76 3.16 3.96 8.32
CA ALA A 76 4.46 3.45 7.91
C ALA A 76 4.73 2.06 8.51
N GLY A 77 5.24 1.15 7.69
CA GLY A 77 5.48 -0.24 8.08
C GLY A 77 4.24 -1.14 8.12
N ARG A 78 3.02 -0.60 7.95
CA ARG A 78 1.76 -1.37 7.98
C ARG A 78 0.95 -1.26 6.69
N VAL A 79 0.69 -0.03 6.23
CA VAL A 79 -0.03 0.26 4.98
C VAL A 79 0.80 1.23 4.14
N VAL A 80 0.88 1.00 2.83
CA VAL A 80 1.63 1.87 1.91
C VAL A 80 0.78 2.23 0.71
N LEU A 81 0.79 3.51 0.33
CA LEU A 81 0.16 4.00 -0.88
C LEU A 81 1.11 3.83 -2.08
N SER A 82 0.63 3.15 -3.13
CA SER A 82 1.32 3.13 -4.40
C SER A 82 1.36 4.53 -5.03
N SER A 83 2.24 4.73 -6.01
CA SER A 83 2.27 5.96 -6.81
C SER A 83 0.92 6.28 -7.46
N LYS A 84 0.12 5.25 -7.79
CA LYS A 84 -1.19 5.40 -8.42
C LYS A 84 -2.23 5.83 -7.39
N ALA A 85 -2.30 5.18 -6.23
CA ALA A 85 -3.14 5.58 -5.11
C ALA A 85 -2.87 7.04 -4.69
N ARG A 86 -1.59 7.44 -4.58
CA ARG A 86 -1.19 8.83 -4.28
C ARG A 86 -1.72 9.84 -5.29
N ARG A 87 -1.75 9.50 -6.58
CA ARG A 87 -2.35 10.38 -7.59
C ARG A 87 -3.86 10.49 -7.44
N GLY A 88 -4.53 9.38 -7.11
CA GLY A 88 -5.98 9.33 -6.92
C GLY A 88 -6.49 10.20 -5.78
N VAL A 89 -5.72 10.35 -4.70
CA VAL A 89 -6.09 11.15 -3.52
C VAL A 89 -5.79 12.65 -3.62
N ARG A 90 -5.16 13.13 -4.71
CA ARG A 90 -4.86 14.57 -4.88
C ARG A 90 -6.09 15.44 -5.13
N SER A 91 -7.08 14.90 -5.85
CA SER A 91 -8.33 15.60 -6.16
C SER A 91 -9.47 14.58 -6.28
N PRO A 92 -9.78 13.86 -5.18
CA PRO A 92 -10.75 12.79 -5.23
C PRO A 92 -12.17 13.37 -5.27
N ALA A 93 -13.07 12.67 -5.97
CA ALA A 93 -14.49 13.00 -5.90
C ALA A 93 -15.10 12.62 -4.54
N TYR A 94 -14.55 11.57 -3.90
CA TYR A 94 -15.03 11.07 -2.62
C TYR A 94 -14.87 12.11 -1.51
N ARG A 95 -15.96 12.42 -0.81
CA ARG A 95 -15.99 13.56 0.10
C ARG A 95 -15.43 13.28 1.51
N ASP A 96 -15.58 12.05 2.00
CA ASP A 96 -15.30 11.74 3.41
C ASP A 96 -13.88 11.19 3.60
N VAL A 97 -12.92 12.10 3.79
CA VAL A 97 -11.51 11.73 4.03
C VAL A 97 -11.33 10.97 5.35
N ALA A 98 -12.13 11.28 6.37
CA ALA A 98 -12.02 10.66 7.69
C ALA A 98 -12.45 9.18 7.64
N GLN A 99 -13.51 8.86 6.90
CA GLN A 99 -13.92 7.49 6.63
C GLN A 99 -12.85 6.69 5.89
N VAL A 100 -12.19 7.31 4.91
CA VAL A 100 -11.07 6.67 4.21
C VAL A 100 -9.91 6.41 5.17
N ALA A 101 -9.56 7.37 6.03
CA ALA A 101 -8.52 7.18 7.04
C ALA A 101 -8.84 6.02 8.00
N ARG A 102 -10.09 5.90 8.48
CA ARG A 102 -10.54 4.77 9.31
C ARG A 102 -10.45 3.42 8.58
N CYS A 103 -10.79 3.38 7.30
CA CYS A 103 -10.62 2.19 6.47
C CYS A 103 -9.16 1.75 6.41
N LEU A 104 -8.23 2.71 6.27
CA LEU A 104 -6.80 2.43 6.24
C LEU A 104 -6.25 2.01 7.60
N LEU A 105 -6.78 2.55 8.71
CA LEU A 105 -6.44 2.09 10.06
C LEU A 105 -6.89 0.63 10.28
N TRP A 106 -8.10 0.27 9.83
CA TRP A 106 -8.55 -1.12 9.87
C TRP A 106 -7.64 -2.05 9.04
N LEU A 107 -7.17 -1.59 7.88
CA LEU A 107 -6.18 -2.35 7.09
C LEU A 107 -4.84 -2.51 7.84
N ALA A 108 -4.39 -1.43 8.50
CA ALA A 108 -3.12 -1.41 9.22
C ALA A 108 -3.12 -2.27 10.49
N ASN A 109 -4.29 -2.45 11.11
CA ASN A 109 -4.48 -3.24 12.32
C ASN A 109 -5.13 -4.59 12.00
N ASP A 110 -6.47 -4.68 12.10
CA ASP A 110 -7.23 -5.91 12.02
C ASP A 110 -6.89 -6.77 10.79
N CYS A 111 -6.83 -6.17 9.60
CA CYS A 111 -6.54 -6.92 8.38
C CYS A 111 -5.11 -7.46 8.40
N ARG A 112 -4.14 -6.62 8.75
CA ARG A 112 -2.72 -6.98 8.79
C ARG A 112 -2.45 -8.04 9.85
N ASP A 113 -2.98 -7.88 11.06
CA ASP A 113 -2.78 -8.82 12.16
C ASP A 113 -3.32 -10.22 11.81
N ARG A 114 -4.44 -10.29 11.09
CA ARG A 114 -4.98 -11.55 10.56
C ARG A 114 -4.12 -12.17 9.46
N ARG A 115 -3.57 -11.35 8.56
CA ARG A 115 -2.59 -11.81 7.56
C ARG A 115 -1.33 -12.39 8.22
N MET A 116 -0.86 -11.75 9.29
CA MET A 116 0.32 -12.15 10.05
C MET A 116 0.11 -13.40 10.91
N SER A 117 -1.06 -13.55 11.51
CA SER A 117 -1.40 -14.65 12.43
C SER A 117 -2.02 -15.87 11.73
N GLY A 118 -2.32 -15.77 10.43
CA GLY A 118 -2.91 -16.86 9.63
C GLY A 118 -4.37 -17.17 9.97
N GLY A 119 -5.09 -16.24 10.61
CA GLY A 119 -6.43 -16.47 11.17
C GLY A 119 -7.52 -15.54 10.63
N GLY A 120 -8.75 -16.06 10.58
CA GLY A 120 -9.95 -15.28 10.27
C GLY A 120 -10.21 -15.03 8.78
N THR A 121 -11.46 -14.70 8.44
CA THR A 121 -11.84 -14.25 7.11
C THR A 121 -11.94 -12.74 7.10
N ILE A 122 -11.33 -12.10 6.10
CA ILE A 122 -11.54 -10.67 5.81
C ILE A 122 -12.59 -10.44 4.72
N ARG A 123 -13.28 -11.50 4.28
CA ARG A 123 -14.24 -11.48 3.18
C ARG A 123 -15.62 -11.00 3.62
N GLU A 124 -16.13 -9.99 2.91
CA GLU A 124 -17.40 -9.31 3.19
C GLU A 124 -17.50 -8.75 4.62
N GLU A 125 -16.34 -8.39 5.18
CA GLU A 125 -16.27 -7.89 6.54
C GLU A 125 -16.66 -6.43 6.60
N VAL A 126 -17.60 -6.12 7.50
CA VAL A 126 -18.05 -4.75 7.74
C VAL A 126 -16.98 -4.03 8.56
N ILE A 127 -16.47 -2.92 8.01
CA ILE A 127 -15.49 -2.06 8.67
C ILE A 127 -16.21 -0.99 9.48
N GLU A 128 -17.21 -0.37 8.84
CA GLU A 128 -18.13 0.58 9.47
C GLU A 128 -19.47 0.56 8.71
N GLU A 129 -20.47 1.29 9.20
CA GLU A 129 -21.80 1.29 8.58
C GLU A 129 -21.71 1.66 7.09
N GLY A 130 -22.20 0.76 6.23
CA GLY A 130 -22.18 0.95 4.79
C GLY A 130 -20.81 0.75 4.13
N ILE A 131 -19.74 0.41 4.85
CA ILE A 131 -18.41 0.13 4.30
C ILE A 131 -17.97 -1.29 4.64
N ARG A 132 -17.44 -2.00 3.64
CA ARG A 132 -16.95 -3.38 3.84
C ARG A 132 -15.73 -3.71 3.00
N ASN A 133 -14.91 -4.62 3.51
CA ASN A 133 -13.87 -5.29 2.74
C ASN A 133 -14.43 -6.49 1.99
N ALA A 134 -14.08 -6.64 0.72
CA ALA A 134 -14.60 -7.70 -0.14
C ALA A 134 -13.55 -8.13 -1.17
N TYR A 135 -13.75 -9.33 -1.70
CA TYR A 135 -12.97 -9.80 -2.83
C TYR A 135 -13.39 -9.06 -4.11
N CYS A 136 -12.44 -8.67 -4.95
CA CYS A 136 -12.70 -7.95 -6.19
C CYS A 136 -13.52 -8.76 -7.21
N GLY A 137 -13.43 -10.10 -7.17
CA GLY A 137 -14.10 -10.96 -8.13
C GLY A 137 -13.61 -10.68 -9.55
N GLY A 138 -14.50 -10.17 -10.41
CA GLY A 138 -14.17 -9.77 -11.79
C GLY A 138 -13.31 -8.50 -11.90
N ASP A 139 -13.26 -7.67 -10.85
CA ASP A 139 -12.49 -6.41 -10.86
C ASP A 139 -11.00 -6.59 -10.52
N LYS A 140 -10.56 -7.83 -10.26
CA LYS A 140 -9.17 -8.13 -9.91
C LYS A 140 -8.24 -7.87 -11.09
N TYR A 141 -6.99 -7.51 -10.81
CA TYR A 141 -6.01 -7.20 -11.84
C TYR A 141 -4.59 -7.38 -11.35
N ASN A 142 -3.64 -7.46 -12.27
CA ASN A 142 -2.22 -7.56 -11.93
C ASN A 142 -1.57 -6.18 -11.90
N THR A 143 -0.64 -5.97 -10.97
CA THR A 143 0.16 -4.75 -10.82
C THR A 143 1.62 -5.11 -10.50
N GLY A 144 2.50 -4.14 -10.68
CA GLY A 144 3.91 -4.24 -10.29
C GLY A 144 4.16 -3.45 -9.02
N TRP A 145 4.86 -4.04 -8.06
CA TRP A 145 5.28 -3.38 -6.82
C TRP A 145 6.69 -3.83 -6.45
N GLN A 146 7.62 -2.88 -6.29
CA GLN A 146 9.03 -3.15 -5.93
C GLN A 146 9.67 -4.26 -6.79
N GLY A 147 9.46 -4.19 -8.11
CA GLY A 147 10.01 -5.17 -9.06
C GLY A 147 9.28 -6.51 -9.13
N GLN A 148 8.33 -6.77 -8.22
CA GLN A 148 7.54 -8.00 -8.18
C GLN A 148 6.14 -7.80 -8.76
N LYS A 149 5.51 -8.90 -9.21
CA LYS A 149 4.14 -8.91 -9.73
C LYS A 149 3.16 -9.38 -8.66
N TYR A 150 2.09 -8.61 -8.46
CA TYR A 150 1.02 -8.94 -7.52
C TYR A 150 -0.34 -8.96 -8.20
N THR A 151 -1.26 -9.74 -7.65
CA THR A 151 -2.68 -9.65 -7.97
C THR A 151 -3.36 -8.75 -6.95
N VAL A 152 -4.02 -7.69 -7.40
CA VAL A 152 -4.88 -6.85 -6.59
C VAL A 152 -6.27 -7.47 -6.57
N ASP A 153 -6.56 -8.17 -5.49
CA ASP A 153 -7.72 -9.06 -5.36
C ASP A 153 -8.70 -8.66 -4.25
N TRP A 154 -8.37 -7.64 -3.46
CA TRP A 154 -9.23 -7.09 -2.41
C TRP A 154 -9.61 -5.65 -2.69
N HIS A 155 -10.79 -5.27 -2.22
CA HIS A 155 -11.15 -3.87 -2.07
C HIS A 155 -11.95 -3.59 -0.80
N ILE A 156 -11.83 -2.37 -0.29
CA ILE A 156 -12.85 -1.76 0.56
C ILE A 156 -13.81 -1.00 -0.34
N LYS A 157 -15.11 -1.13 -0.10
CA LYS A 157 -16.15 -0.47 -0.90
C LYS A 157 -17.31 0.05 -0.05
N THR A 158 -17.95 1.09 -0.54
CA THR A 158 -19.32 1.44 -0.11
C THR A 158 -20.29 0.32 -0.52
N GLY A 159 -21.24 0.02 0.36
CA GLY A 159 -22.37 -0.86 0.08
C GLY A 159 -23.33 -0.24 -0.94
N GLY A 160 -23.79 -1.05 -1.88
CA GLY A 160 -24.73 -0.62 -2.92
C GLY A 160 -24.07 -0.08 -4.19
N ASN A 161 -24.89 0.08 -5.24
CA ASN A 161 -24.46 0.62 -6.53
C ASN A 161 -24.82 2.10 -6.62
N THR A 162 -24.13 2.92 -5.83
CA THR A 162 -24.24 4.37 -5.96
C THR A 162 -23.51 4.84 -7.20
N ARG A 163 -24.21 5.58 -8.07
CA ARG A 163 -23.63 6.23 -9.25
C ARG A 163 -22.97 7.57 -8.94
N ASP A 164 -23.22 8.13 -7.75
CA ASP A 164 -22.61 9.38 -7.28
C ASP A 164 -21.14 9.12 -6.88
N PRO A 165 -20.16 9.70 -7.62
CA PRO A 165 -18.75 9.54 -7.29
C PRO A 165 -18.37 10.09 -5.91
N ALA A 166 -19.14 11.03 -5.35
CA ALA A 166 -18.86 11.61 -4.04
C ALA A 166 -19.13 10.66 -2.87
N LEU A 167 -19.89 9.59 -3.13
CA LEU A 167 -20.33 8.59 -2.15
C LEU A 167 -19.85 7.16 -2.50
N CYS A 168 -19.16 6.99 -3.63
CA CYS A 168 -18.72 5.69 -4.12
C CYS A 168 -17.23 5.46 -3.80
N LEU A 169 -16.96 4.84 -2.65
CA LEU A 169 -15.61 4.48 -2.22
C LEU A 169 -15.17 3.18 -2.87
N ARG A 170 -13.92 3.15 -3.37
CA ARG A 170 -13.16 1.94 -3.65
C ARG A 170 -11.71 2.11 -3.23
N ILE A 171 -11.19 1.18 -2.44
CA ILE A 171 -9.78 1.12 -2.05
C ILE A 171 -9.27 -0.27 -2.41
N TYR A 172 -8.54 -0.38 -3.51
CA TYR A 172 -8.00 -1.64 -4.02
C TYR A 172 -6.66 -1.93 -3.37
N HIS A 173 -6.52 -3.12 -2.78
CA HIS A 173 -5.33 -3.49 -2.03
C HIS A 173 -4.94 -4.95 -2.20
N PHE A 174 -3.70 -5.24 -1.82
CA PHE A 174 -3.17 -6.59 -1.73
C PHE A 174 -2.19 -6.70 -0.55
N TRP A 175 -1.88 -7.93 -0.17
CA TRP A 175 -0.88 -8.23 0.86
C TRP A 175 0.47 -8.50 0.20
N ASP A 176 1.52 -7.85 0.69
CA ASP A 176 2.90 -8.18 0.32
C ASP A 176 3.55 -9.00 1.44
N GLU A 177 3.83 -10.28 1.16
CA GLU A 177 4.45 -11.22 2.09
C GLU A 177 5.88 -10.82 2.47
N ILE A 178 6.63 -10.18 1.56
CA ILE A 178 8.04 -9.86 1.78
C ILE A 178 8.16 -8.71 2.79
N SER A 179 7.42 -7.62 2.56
CA SER A 179 7.42 -6.49 3.48
C SER A 179 6.49 -6.65 4.67
N GLN A 180 5.57 -7.62 4.62
CA GLN A 180 4.49 -7.79 5.59
C GLN A 180 3.65 -6.52 5.74
N GLN A 181 3.29 -5.91 4.61
CA GLN A 181 2.51 -4.69 4.52
C GLN A 181 1.30 -4.89 3.62
N ILE A 182 0.24 -4.13 3.89
CA ILE A 182 -0.88 -3.96 2.96
C ILE A 182 -0.52 -2.85 1.99
N ILE A 183 -0.59 -3.15 0.69
CA ILE A 183 -0.30 -2.18 -0.37
C ILE A 183 -1.61 -1.71 -0.98
N ILE A 184 -1.84 -0.40 -0.97
CA ILE A 184 -2.97 0.22 -1.66
C ILE A 184 -2.55 0.56 -3.08
N ASP A 185 -3.08 -0.17 -4.06
CA ASP A 185 -2.75 0.05 -5.47
C ASP A 185 -3.55 1.22 -6.06
N ASP A 186 -4.85 1.31 -5.77
CA ASP A 186 -5.73 2.35 -6.32
C ASP A 186 -6.84 2.76 -5.35
N MET A 187 -7.14 4.05 -5.29
CA MET A 187 -8.14 4.64 -4.40
C MET A 187 -8.40 6.11 -4.78
N PRO A 188 -9.46 6.77 -4.27
CA PRO A 188 -10.58 6.24 -3.49
C PRO A 188 -11.81 5.90 -4.33
N ALA A 189 -11.68 5.80 -5.66
CA ALA A 189 -12.81 5.59 -6.56
C ALA A 189 -12.63 4.33 -7.40
N HIS A 190 -13.71 3.95 -8.09
CA HIS A 190 -13.64 2.85 -9.06
C HIS A 190 -12.55 3.12 -10.10
N ARG A 191 -11.80 2.06 -10.44
CA ARG A 191 -10.80 2.12 -11.50
C ARG A 191 -11.49 2.49 -12.82
N ARG A 192 -10.97 3.51 -13.50
CA ARG A 192 -11.33 3.78 -14.90
C ARG A 192 -10.58 2.79 -15.76
N THR A 193 -11.19 1.65 -16.08
CA THR A 193 -10.70 0.79 -17.16
C THR A 193 -11.04 1.50 -18.45
N GLY A 194 -10.06 2.14 -19.10
CA GLY A 194 -10.26 2.75 -20.40
C GLY A 194 -10.63 1.67 -21.40
N ALA A 195 -11.88 1.68 -21.88
CA ALA A 195 -12.08 1.45 -23.30
C ALA A 195 -11.76 2.79 -23.96
N SER A 196 -10.54 2.92 -24.45
CA SER A 196 -10.20 3.90 -25.48
C SER A 196 -10.73 3.42 -26.82
#